data_AF-A0A2E1VTC6-F1
#
_entry.id   AF-A0A2E1VTC6-F1
#
_cell.length_a   1.000
_cell.length_b   1.000
_cell.length_c   1.000
_cell.angle_alpha   90.00
_cell.angle_beta   90.00
_cell.angle_gamma   90.00
#
_symmetry.space_group_name_H-M   'P 1'
#
loop_
_entity.id
_entity.type
_entity.pdbx_description
1 polymer ?
#
loop_
_entity_poly.entity_id
_entity_poly.type
_entity_poly.pdbx_seq_one_letter_code
_entity_poly.pdbx_strand_id
1 'polypeptide(L)'
;MAHPSYLALVADLDDSRQLAAEARSQVQRSLLELSRKSQSWLGALPVAGPEVVSGDRMQALFPCPARRSEAERVAAAIADTVLLWAAEARRVSEGEAAFSFGLGCGSLSTAIDADRIGRMDGPCFHRAETALVEDAKRGKRFCGARGFGPPAGAAQSEEVLGADRALAGSFEAIGALIQSWTARQTEFVLATHRRGVLRVQAGELRFAPQLSRTEVATRFGVGLPTVSKSLASAQAHALPGVMYAAAWQLASIIERTVRP
;
A
#
# COMPACT_ATOMS: atom_id res chain seq x y z
N MET A 1 -16.07 27.47 1.21
CA MET A 1 -14.81 26.93 1.77
C MET A 1 -14.48 25.65 1.02
N ALA A 2 -13.24 25.46 0.55
CA ALA A 2 -12.86 24.20 -0.09
C ALA A 2 -12.88 23.09 0.96
N HIS A 3 -13.53 21.96 0.66
CA HIS A 3 -13.51 20.80 1.54
C HIS A 3 -12.08 20.21 1.59
N PRO A 4 -11.61 19.74 2.76
CA PRO A 4 -10.30 19.10 2.85
C PRO A 4 -10.25 17.87 1.94
N SER A 5 -9.12 17.70 1.26
CA SER A 5 -8.82 16.52 0.45
C SER A 5 -8.22 15.41 1.32
N TYR A 6 -8.47 14.17 0.91
CA TYR A 6 -7.98 12.95 1.53
C TYR A 6 -7.48 11.98 0.47
N LEU A 7 -6.66 11.02 0.90
CA LEU A 7 -6.18 9.92 0.09
C LEU A 7 -6.81 8.63 0.62
N ALA A 8 -7.67 8.01 -0.17
CA ALA A 8 -8.27 6.71 0.13
C ALA A 8 -7.46 5.61 -0.56
N LEU A 9 -7.04 4.60 0.20
CA LEU A 9 -6.49 3.36 -0.30
C LEU A 9 -7.52 2.26 -0.09
N VAL A 10 -7.90 1.59 -1.17
CA VAL A 10 -8.77 0.41 -1.16
C VAL A 10 -7.99 -0.76 -1.74
N ALA A 11 -8.07 -1.92 -1.11
CA ALA A 11 -7.56 -3.15 -1.67
C ALA A 11 -8.61 -4.25 -1.59
N ASP A 12 -8.57 -5.16 -2.54
CA ASP A 12 -9.47 -6.31 -2.56
C ASP A 12 -8.71 -7.53 -3.07
N LEU A 13 -8.97 -8.68 -2.45
CA LEU A 13 -8.30 -9.92 -2.84
C LEU A 13 -8.85 -10.38 -4.18
N ASP A 14 -7.95 -10.68 -5.09
CA ASP A 14 -8.30 -11.11 -6.44
C ASP A 14 -8.83 -12.53 -6.41
N ASP A 15 -9.98 -12.72 -7.04
CA ASP A 15 -10.62 -14.03 -7.20
C ASP A 15 -10.68 -14.87 -5.91
N SER A 16 -10.91 -14.22 -4.76
CA SER A 16 -10.84 -14.88 -3.43
C SER A 16 -11.76 -16.09 -3.27
N ARG A 17 -12.81 -16.19 -4.09
CA ARG A 17 -13.74 -17.32 -4.15
C ARG A 17 -13.13 -18.57 -4.79
N GLN A 18 -12.05 -18.43 -5.54
CA GLN A 18 -11.30 -19.53 -6.16
C GLN A 18 -10.26 -20.12 -5.21
N LEU A 19 -9.89 -19.40 -4.13
CA LEU A 19 -9.03 -19.93 -3.09
C LEU A 19 -9.74 -21.05 -2.31
N ALA A 20 -8.97 -22.04 -1.88
CA ALA A 20 -9.46 -23.03 -0.92
C ALA A 20 -10.02 -22.34 0.33
N ALA A 21 -11.09 -22.91 0.91
CA ALA A 21 -11.80 -22.29 2.03
C ALA A 21 -10.89 -22.02 3.23
N GLU A 22 -9.96 -22.94 3.50
CA GLU A 22 -8.94 -22.85 4.54
C GLU A 22 -7.97 -21.70 4.26
N ALA A 23 -7.43 -21.62 3.04
CA ALA A 23 -6.51 -20.57 2.61
C ALA A 23 -7.17 -19.18 2.69
N ARG A 24 -8.39 -19.05 2.17
CA ARG A 24 -9.18 -17.81 2.26
C ARG A 24 -9.41 -17.38 3.71
N SER A 25 -9.80 -18.31 4.57
CA SER A 25 -10.01 -18.05 6.00
C SER A 25 -8.73 -17.66 6.72
N GLN A 26 -7.58 -18.22 6.30
CA GLN A 26 -6.28 -17.86 6.84
C GLN A 26 -5.85 -16.45 6.40
N VAL A 27 -6.04 -16.10 5.13
CA VAL A 27 -5.81 -14.73 4.63
C VAL A 27 -6.63 -13.72 5.42
N GLN A 28 -7.94 -13.94 5.57
CA GLN A 28 -8.82 -13.01 6.30
C GLN A 28 -8.38 -12.83 7.76
N ARG A 29 -8.06 -13.92 8.47
CA ARG A 29 -7.54 -13.83 9.85
C ARG A 29 -6.22 -13.06 9.93
N SER A 30 -5.30 -13.31 9.00
CA SER A 30 -4.00 -12.61 8.97
C SER A 30 -4.19 -11.12 8.68
N LEU A 31 -5.10 -10.75 7.77
CA LEU A 31 -5.39 -9.36 7.46
C LEU A 31 -6.06 -8.62 8.62
N LEU A 32 -6.98 -9.27 9.36
CA LEU A 32 -7.56 -8.73 10.58
C LEU A 32 -6.51 -8.50 11.67
N GLU A 33 -5.55 -9.42 11.81
CA GLU A 33 -4.42 -9.24 12.73
C GLU A 33 -3.48 -8.12 12.28
N LEU A 34 -3.18 -8.06 10.98
CA LEU A 34 -2.34 -7.04 10.37
C LEU A 34 -2.95 -5.65 10.54
N SER A 35 -4.25 -5.49 10.29
CA SER A 35 -5.00 -4.24 10.50
C SER A 35 -4.88 -3.77 11.94
N ARG A 36 -5.18 -4.62 12.94
CA ARG A 36 -5.06 -4.30 14.37
C ARG A 36 -3.63 -3.87 14.74
N LYS A 37 -2.64 -4.61 14.25
CA LYS A 37 -1.23 -4.28 14.53
C LYS A 37 -0.78 -3.00 13.82
N SER A 38 -1.35 -2.70 12.65
CA SER A 38 -0.94 -1.55 11.84
C SER A 38 -1.16 -0.19 12.47
N GLN A 39 -2.21 -0.06 13.29
CA GLN A 39 -2.45 1.14 14.08
C GLN A 39 -1.25 1.49 14.98
N SER A 40 -0.61 0.48 15.59
CA SER A 40 0.53 0.70 16.49
C SER A 40 1.77 1.29 15.81
N TRP A 41 2.01 0.99 14.53
CA TRP A 41 3.24 1.40 13.82
C TRP A 41 3.03 2.50 12.80
N LEU A 42 1.82 2.63 12.25
CA LEU A 42 1.44 3.79 11.44
C LEU A 42 1.15 5.01 12.33
N GLY A 43 0.83 4.78 13.61
CA GLY A 43 0.51 5.84 14.56
C GLY A 43 -0.68 6.66 14.08
N ALA A 44 -0.60 7.98 14.25
CA ALA A 44 -1.65 8.91 13.82
C ALA A 44 -1.55 9.34 12.33
N LEU A 45 -0.82 8.59 11.49
CA LEU A 45 -0.71 8.94 10.06
C LEU A 45 -2.02 8.69 9.30
N PRO A 46 -2.69 7.53 9.41
CA PRO A 46 -4.03 7.35 8.86
C PRO A 46 -5.04 8.16 9.69
N VAL A 47 -6.01 8.76 9.00
CA VAL A 47 -7.18 9.39 9.62
C VAL A 47 -8.21 8.35 10.07
N ALA A 48 -8.30 7.25 9.33
CA ALA A 48 -9.14 6.08 9.63
C ALA A 48 -8.52 4.82 9.02
N GLY A 49 -8.78 3.66 9.63
CA GLY A 49 -8.15 2.39 9.25
C GLY A 49 -6.63 2.37 9.51
N PRO A 50 -5.87 1.44 8.91
CA PRO A 50 -6.27 0.29 8.10
C PRO A 50 -7.34 -0.62 8.74
N GLU A 51 -8.34 -1.01 7.98
CA GLU A 51 -9.42 -1.90 8.44
C GLU A 51 -9.85 -2.90 7.35
N VAL A 52 -10.20 -4.12 7.75
CA VAL A 52 -10.96 -5.05 6.91
C VAL A 52 -12.43 -4.64 6.97
N VAL A 53 -12.98 -4.15 5.86
CA VAL A 53 -14.34 -3.56 5.83
C VAL A 53 -15.40 -4.60 5.48
N SER A 54 -15.10 -5.53 4.58
CA SER A 54 -16.03 -6.60 4.21
C SER A 54 -15.26 -7.78 3.62
N GLY A 55 -15.24 -8.90 4.35
CA GLY A 55 -14.60 -10.14 3.90
C GLY A 55 -13.10 -9.96 3.69
N ASP A 56 -12.72 -9.82 2.42
CA ASP A 56 -11.37 -9.70 1.87
C ASP A 56 -11.01 -8.28 1.41
N ARG A 57 -11.93 -7.34 1.58
CA ARG A 57 -11.74 -5.92 1.24
C ARG A 57 -11.11 -5.15 2.39
N MET A 58 -10.00 -4.46 2.10
CA MET A 58 -9.26 -3.60 3.01
C MET A 58 -9.43 -2.13 2.62
N GLN A 59 -9.45 -1.25 3.62
CA GLN A 59 -9.47 0.20 3.39
C GLN A 59 -8.57 0.94 4.39
N ALA A 60 -7.99 2.04 3.94
CA ALA A 60 -7.29 3.00 4.78
C ALA A 60 -7.51 4.42 4.22
N LEU A 61 -7.58 5.41 5.12
CA LEU A 61 -7.73 6.80 4.76
C LEU A 61 -6.57 7.60 5.35
N PHE A 62 -5.92 8.41 4.51
CA PHE A 62 -4.82 9.28 4.89
C PHE A 62 -5.19 10.74 4.65
N PRO A 63 -4.64 11.68 5.43
CA PRO A 63 -4.84 13.09 5.17
C PRO A 63 -4.17 13.45 3.84
N CYS A 64 -4.76 14.35 3.06
CA CYS A 64 -4.00 14.96 1.98
C CYS A 64 -2.99 15.94 2.60
N PRO A 65 -1.69 15.72 2.43
CA PRO A 65 -0.66 16.43 3.17
C PRO A 65 -0.58 17.89 2.73
N ALA A 66 -0.47 18.79 3.72
CA ALA A 66 -0.40 20.21 3.45
C ALA A 66 1.01 20.64 3.10
N ARG A 67 2.07 19.88 3.42
CA ARG A 67 3.49 20.19 3.15
C ARG A 67 4.21 19.01 2.50
N ARG A 68 5.28 19.26 1.74
CA ARG A 68 6.08 18.21 1.08
C ARG A 68 6.63 17.15 2.04
N SER A 69 7.17 17.55 3.19
CA SER A 69 7.69 16.60 4.18
C SER A 69 6.59 15.72 4.80
N GLU A 70 5.35 16.22 4.87
CA GLU A 70 4.18 15.41 5.24
C GLU A 70 3.78 14.48 4.10
N ALA A 71 3.90 14.95 2.85
CA ALA A 71 3.63 14.16 1.66
C ALA A 71 4.53 12.94 1.54
N GLU A 72 5.83 13.11 1.76
CA GLU A 72 6.78 12.00 1.79
C GLU A 72 6.44 10.98 2.89
N ARG A 73 6.02 11.45 4.08
CA ARG A 73 5.61 10.56 5.19
C ARG A 73 4.32 9.80 4.92
N VAL A 74 3.29 10.47 4.40
CA VAL A 74 2.01 9.85 4.04
C VAL A 74 2.22 8.86 2.90
N ALA A 75 2.97 9.24 1.87
CA ALA A 75 3.25 8.38 0.74
C ALA A 75 4.06 7.14 1.12
N ALA A 76 5.07 7.30 1.99
CA ALA A 76 5.80 6.19 2.61
C ALA A 76 4.87 5.23 3.36
N ALA A 77 3.91 5.76 4.13
CA ALA A 77 2.95 4.95 4.87
C ALA A 77 1.99 4.18 3.94
N ILE A 78 1.55 4.80 2.83
CA ILE A 78 0.73 4.14 1.80
C ILE A 78 1.51 3.01 1.15
N ALA A 79 2.76 3.26 0.72
CA ALA A 79 3.62 2.23 0.14
C ALA A 79 3.85 1.05 1.10
N ASP A 80 4.14 1.33 2.38
CA ASP A 80 4.30 0.30 3.43
C ASP A 80 3.03 -0.51 3.62
N THR A 81 1.87 0.16 3.62
CA THR A 81 0.56 -0.49 3.75
C THR A 81 0.30 -1.44 2.57
N VAL A 82 0.55 -1.00 1.33
CA VAL A 82 0.42 -1.82 0.13
C VAL A 82 1.33 -3.05 0.16
N LEU A 83 2.62 -2.85 0.48
CA LEU A 83 3.59 -3.93 0.62
C LEU A 83 3.12 -4.96 1.65
N LEU A 84 2.74 -4.50 2.84
CA LEU A 84 2.37 -5.39 3.93
C LEU A 84 1.11 -6.20 3.62
N TRP A 85 0.07 -5.59 3.05
CA TRP A 85 -1.16 -6.31 2.71
C TRP A 85 -0.91 -7.36 1.62
N ALA A 86 -0.23 -6.98 0.54
CA ALA A 86 0.05 -7.90 -0.57
C ALA A 86 0.97 -9.05 -0.15
N ALA A 87 2.05 -8.75 0.57
CA ALA A 87 3.01 -9.74 1.03
C ALA A 87 2.37 -10.70 2.05
N GLU A 88 1.57 -10.19 2.99
CA GLU A 88 0.92 -11.03 4.00
C GLU A 88 -0.06 -12.02 3.37
N ALA A 89 -0.84 -11.58 2.39
CA ALA A 89 -1.79 -12.43 1.68
C ALA A 89 -1.08 -13.61 0.98
N ARG A 90 -0.03 -13.29 0.21
CA ARG A 90 0.79 -14.31 -0.47
C ARG A 90 1.44 -15.26 0.51
N ARG A 91 1.96 -14.75 1.63
CA ARG A 91 2.63 -15.56 2.64
C ARG A 91 1.72 -16.65 3.18
N VAL A 92 0.47 -16.31 3.52
CA VAL A 92 -0.45 -17.24 4.18
C VAL A 92 -1.24 -18.12 3.21
N SER A 93 -1.26 -17.77 1.92
CA SER A 93 -1.87 -18.57 0.85
C SER A 93 -0.84 -19.32 0.00
N GLU A 94 0.40 -19.49 0.47
CA GLU A 94 1.49 -20.13 -0.26
C GLU A 94 1.81 -19.53 -1.66
N GLY A 95 1.48 -18.24 -1.86
CA GLY A 95 1.70 -17.51 -3.11
C GLY A 95 0.52 -17.53 -4.09
N GLU A 96 -0.61 -18.14 -3.74
CA GLU A 96 -1.81 -18.18 -4.59
C GLU A 96 -2.60 -16.87 -4.60
N ALA A 97 -2.73 -16.20 -3.46
CA ALA A 97 -3.52 -15.00 -3.30
C ALA A 97 -2.80 -13.78 -3.91
N ALA A 98 -3.57 -12.96 -4.64
CA ALA A 98 -3.12 -11.68 -5.16
C ALA A 98 -4.04 -10.57 -4.66
N PHE A 99 -3.48 -9.38 -4.47
CA PHE A 99 -4.25 -8.18 -4.16
C PHE A 99 -4.16 -7.22 -5.33
N SER A 100 -5.29 -6.63 -5.66
CA SER A 100 -5.37 -5.42 -6.47
C SER A 100 -5.63 -4.22 -5.57
N PHE A 101 -5.04 -3.08 -5.92
CA PHE A 101 -5.14 -1.84 -5.15
C PHE A 101 -5.74 -0.71 -5.98
N GLY A 102 -6.51 0.14 -5.34
CA GLY A 102 -7.01 1.40 -5.88
C GLY A 102 -6.69 2.55 -4.95
N LEU A 103 -6.07 3.59 -5.49
CA LEU A 103 -5.73 4.81 -4.77
C LEU A 103 -6.54 5.98 -5.32
N GLY A 104 -7.23 6.70 -4.44
CA GLY A 104 -8.10 7.82 -4.81
C GLY A 104 -7.78 9.08 -4.02
N CYS A 105 -7.69 10.22 -4.70
CA CYS A 105 -7.58 11.53 -4.06
C CYS A 105 -8.89 12.31 -4.25
N GLY A 106 -9.41 12.96 -3.20
CA GLY A 106 -10.63 13.76 -3.26
C GLY A 106 -11.16 14.16 -1.88
N SER A 107 -12.32 14.81 -1.83
CA SER A 107 -12.97 15.16 -0.56
C SER A 107 -13.67 13.95 0.08
N LEU A 108 -14.02 14.09 1.36
CA LEU A 108 -15.04 13.27 2.03
C LEU A 108 -16.40 13.97 1.99
N SER A 109 -17.46 13.17 1.87
CA SER A 109 -18.85 13.61 1.96
C SER A 109 -19.47 13.30 3.33
N THR A 110 -18.86 12.40 4.10
CA THR A 110 -19.28 12.02 5.45
C THR A 110 -18.34 12.56 6.52
N ALA A 111 -18.78 12.56 7.78
CA ALA A 111 -17.90 12.81 8.91
C ALA A 111 -16.80 11.73 9.02
N ILE A 112 -15.67 12.10 9.62
CA ILE A 112 -14.61 11.15 9.96
C ILE A 112 -15.07 10.28 11.14
N ASP A 113 -15.05 8.96 10.93
CA ASP A 113 -15.23 7.95 11.97
C ASP A 113 -14.01 7.03 11.94
N ALA A 114 -13.03 7.31 12.80
CA ALA A 114 -11.74 6.62 12.81
C ALA A 114 -11.87 5.11 13.11
N ASP A 115 -12.94 4.72 13.81
CA ASP A 115 -13.20 3.35 14.24
C ASP A 115 -14.01 2.55 13.21
N ARG A 116 -14.59 3.20 12.20
CA ARG A 116 -15.50 2.56 11.23
C ARG A 116 -15.32 3.15 9.84
N ILE A 117 -14.17 2.91 9.22
CA ILE A 117 -13.87 3.46 7.89
C ILE A 117 -14.91 3.01 6.84
N GLY A 118 -15.49 1.81 7.00
CA GLY A 118 -16.53 1.30 6.11
C GLY A 118 -17.84 2.09 6.07
N ARG A 119 -18.02 3.07 6.96
CA ARG A 119 -19.17 4.00 6.96
C ARG A 119 -18.84 5.35 6.34
N MET A 120 -17.59 5.56 5.97
CA MET A 120 -17.13 6.79 5.36
C MET A 120 -17.32 6.74 3.85
N ASP A 121 -17.67 7.88 3.26
CA ASP A 121 -17.89 7.98 1.82
C ASP A 121 -17.49 9.35 1.29
N GLY A 122 -17.25 9.42 -0.01
CA GLY A 122 -16.96 10.64 -0.74
C GLY A 122 -16.12 10.42 -1.99
N PRO A 123 -15.86 11.49 -2.75
CA PRO A 123 -15.07 11.43 -3.98
C PRO A 123 -13.74 10.67 -3.87
N CYS A 124 -13.01 10.74 -2.74
CA CYS A 124 -11.78 9.97 -2.57
C CYS A 124 -12.03 8.45 -2.64
N PHE A 125 -13.07 7.94 -1.96
CA PHE A 125 -13.40 6.52 -1.96
C PHE A 125 -13.94 6.05 -3.29
N HIS A 126 -14.87 6.78 -3.92
CA HIS A 126 -15.38 6.43 -5.25
C HIS A 126 -14.28 6.37 -6.31
N ARG A 127 -13.31 7.30 -6.25
CA ARG A 127 -12.15 7.30 -7.14
C ARG A 127 -11.23 6.11 -6.88
N ALA A 128 -10.95 5.79 -5.62
CA ALA A 128 -10.17 4.61 -5.25
C ALA A 128 -10.85 3.31 -5.69
N GLU A 129 -12.17 3.19 -5.51
CA GLU A 129 -12.97 2.05 -5.98
C GLU A 129 -12.94 1.91 -7.50
N THR A 130 -13.15 3.01 -8.22
CA THR A 130 -13.10 3.00 -9.68
C THR A 130 -11.70 2.62 -10.16
N ALA A 131 -10.64 3.13 -9.50
CA ALA A 131 -9.26 2.78 -9.82
C ALA A 131 -8.97 1.30 -9.58
N LEU A 132 -9.47 0.74 -8.47
CA LEU A 132 -9.36 -0.68 -8.16
C LEU A 132 -10.05 -1.55 -9.23
N VAL A 133 -11.29 -1.24 -9.58
CA VAL A 133 -12.09 -2.09 -10.47
C VAL A 133 -11.66 -1.94 -11.93
N GLU A 134 -11.61 -0.71 -12.44
CA GLU A 134 -11.38 -0.47 -13.87
C GLU A 134 -9.90 -0.48 -14.25
N ASP A 135 -9.00 -0.01 -13.38
CA ASP A 135 -7.59 0.12 -13.74
C ASP A 135 -6.75 -1.06 -13.23
N ALA A 136 -6.96 -1.49 -11.98
CA ALA A 136 -6.23 -2.63 -11.41
C ALA A 136 -6.82 -3.97 -11.85
N LYS A 137 -8.05 -4.31 -11.44
CA LYS A 137 -8.64 -5.63 -11.71
C LYS A 137 -8.88 -5.87 -13.20
N ARG A 138 -9.61 -4.98 -13.87
CA ARG A 138 -9.89 -5.12 -15.31
C ARG A 138 -8.64 -4.94 -16.18
N GLY A 139 -7.74 -4.06 -15.76
CA GLY A 139 -6.45 -3.83 -16.43
C GLY A 139 -5.38 -4.89 -16.14
N LYS A 140 -5.65 -5.84 -15.24
CA LYS A 140 -4.69 -6.84 -14.73
C LYS A 140 -3.39 -6.21 -14.23
N ARG A 141 -3.52 -5.12 -13.46
CA ARG A 141 -2.42 -4.38 -12.84
C ARG A 141 -2.45 -4.53 -11.34
N PHE A 142 -1.31 -4.39 -10.70
CA PHE A 142 -1.22 -4.41 -9.26
C PHE A 142 -1.94 -3.22 -8.61
N CYS A 143 -1.88 -2.04 -9.21
CA CYS A 143 -2.44 -0.82 -8.65
C CYS A 143 -3.05 0.09 -9.71
N GLY A 144 -4.19 0.70 -9.38
CA GLY A 144 -4.80 1.83 -10.09
C GLY A 144 -4.76 3.09 -9.25
N ALA A 145 -4.72 4.26 -9.89
CA ALA A 145 -4.80 5.54 -9.21
C ALA A 145 -5.73 6.50 -9.95
N ARG A 146 -6.55 7.27 -9.21
CA ARG A 146 -7.47 8.27 -9.79
C ARG A 146 -7.59 9.53 -8.94
N GLY A 147 -7.78 10.65 -9.62
CA GLY A 147 -8.07 11.94 -8.98
C GLY A 147 -6.83 12.72 -8.58
N PHE A 148 -5.68 12.39 -9.17
CA PHE A 148 -4.43 13.10 -8.96
C PHE A 148 -4.13 14.14 -10.05
N GLY A 149 -5.02 14.28 -11.04
CA GLY A 149 -5.00 15.36 -12.02
C GLY A 149 -5.77 16.62 -11.55
N PRO A 150 -5.66 17.75 -12.29
CA PRO A 150 -6.46 18.95 -12.05
C PRO A 150 -7.98 18.66 -12.01
N PRO A 151 -8.75 19.53 -11.33
CA PRO A 151 -10.19 19.35 -11.17
C PRO A 151 -10.93 19.25 -12.51
N ALA A 152 -12.03 18.48 -12.51
CA ALA A 152 -12.87 18.28 -13.68
C ALA A 152 -13.35 19.63 -14.25
N GLY A 153 -13.12 19.86 -15.55
CA GLY A 153 -13.48 21.10 -16.25
C GLY A 153 -12.28 21.97 -16.63
N ALA A 154 -11.09 21.74 -16.05
CA ALA A 154 -9.85 22.18 -16.68
C ALA A 154 -9.65 21.40 -17.99
N ALA A 155 -9.20 22.06 -19.05
CA ALA A 155 -8.87 21.39 -20.31
C ALA A 155 -7.95 20.20 -19.99
N GLN A 156 -8.43 18.98 -20.26
CA GLN A 156 -7.67 17.76 -20.00
C GLN A 156 -6.52 17.69 -21.01
N SER A 157 -5.39 18.29 -20.69
CA SER A 157 -4.16 18.04 -21.43
C SER A 157 -3.71 16.60 -21.21
N GLU A 158 -3.01 15.98 -22.17
CA GLU A 158 -2.45 14.62 -22.02
C GLU A 158 -1.59 14.47 -20.75
N GLU A 159 -1.00 15.57 -20.28
CA GLU A 159 -0.20 15.67 -19.05
C GLU A 159 -1.00 15.25 -17.79
N VAL A 160 -2.31 15.47 -17.78
CA VAL A 160 -3.22 15.16 -16.67
C VAL A 160 -3.48 13.66 -16.52
N LEU A 161 -3.70 12.96 -17.64
CA LEU A 161 -3.78 11.49 -17.67
C LEU A 161 -2.45 10.82 -17.31
N GLY A 162 -1.34 11.57 -17.41
CA GLY A 162 -0.01 11.13 -17.05
C GLY A 162 0.17 10.90 -15.54
N ALA A 163 -0.42 11.72 -14.67
CA ALA A 163 -0.20 11.63 -13.22
C ALA A 163 -0.75 10.33 -12.61
N ASP A 164 -2.01 10.02 -12.90
CA ASP A 164 -2.69 8.80 -12.45
C ASP A 164 -1.94 7.54 -12.94
N ARG A 165 -1.54 7.51 -14.23
CA ARG A 165 -0.79 6.38 -14.81
C ARG A 165 0.63 6.27 -14.24
N ALA A 166 1.34 7.37 -14.08
CA ALA A 166 2.69 7.37 -13.52
C ALA A 166 2.70 6.88 -12.08
N LEU A 167 1.69 7.29 -11.29
CA LEU A 167 1.52 6.82 -9.92
C LEU A 167 1.22 5.32 -9.88
N ALA A 168 0.24 4.84 -10.67
CA ALA A 168 -0.05 3.41 -10.79
C ALA A 168 1.21 2.61 -11.18
N GLY A 169 1.96 3.07 -12.19
CA GLY A 169 3.20 2.42 -12.63
C GLY A 169 4.28 2.35 -11.55
N SER A 170 4.37 3.34 -10.66
CA SER A 170 5.34 3.31 -9.56
C SER A 170 5.01 2.23 -8.51
N PHE A 171 3.72 1.96 -8.26
CA PHE A 171 3.29 0.87 -7.40
C PHE A 171 3.38 -0.50 -8.08
N GLU A 172 3.30 -0.57 -9.41
CA GLU A 172 3.48 -1.81 -10.16
C GLU A 172 4.84 -2.47 -9.89
N ALA A 173 5.90 -1.68 -9.70
CA ALA A 173 7.21 -2.20 -9.34
C ALA A 173 7.23 -2.90 -7.96
N ILE A 174 6.42 -2.42 -6.99
CA ILE A 174 6.23 -3.10 -5.70
C ILE A 174 5.54 -4.45 -5.95
N GLY A 175 4.47 -4.44 -6.75
CA GLY A 175 3.72 -5.64 -7.15
C GLY A 175 4.60 -6.69 -7.80
N ALA A 176 5.40 -6.29 -8.79
CA ALA A 176 6.31 -7.17 -9.52
C ALA A 176 7.33 -7.86 -8.60
N LEU A 177 7.89 -7.13 -7.62
CA LEU A 177 8.76 -7.73 -6.61
C LEU A 177 7.99 -8.77 -5.79
N ILE A 178 6.85 -8.40 -5.20
CA ILE A 178 6.07 -9.26 -4.31
C ILE A 178 5.57 -10.53 -5.04
N GLN A 179 5.13 -10.40 -6.29
CA GLN A 179 4.65 -11.53 -7.10
C GLN A 179 5.77 -12.53 -7.42
N SER A 180 7.02 -12.08 -7.49
CA SER A 180 8.17 -12.96 -7.71
C SER A 180 8.58 -13.77 -6.48
N TRP A 181 8.05 -13.42 -5.30
CA TRP A 181 8.44 -14.06 -4.05
C TRP A 181 7.67 -15.35 -3.80
N THR A 182 8.39 -16.36 -3.31
CA THR A 182 7.79 -17.53 -2.64
C THR A 182 7.28 -17.14 -1.26
N ALA A 183 6.42 -17.97 -0.66
CA ALA A 183 5.94 -17.77 0.71
C ALA A 183 7.12 -17.63 1.70
N ARG A 184 8.14 -18.48 1.56
CA ARG A 184 9.32 -18.46 2.42
C ARG A 184 10.19 -17.21 2.23
N GLN A 185 10.35 -16.75 0.99
CA GLN A 185 11.03 -15.48 0.71
C GLN A 185 10.27 -14.32 1.36
N THR A 186 8.95 -14.33 1.26
CA THR A 186 8.07 -13.32 1.85
C THR A 186 8.22 -13.26 3.37
N GLU A 187 8.27 -14.41 4.04
CA GLU A 187 8.53 -14.48 5.49
C GLU A 187 9.84 -13.78 5.88
N PHE A 188 10.92 -14.06 5.16
CA PHE A 188 12.22 -13.46 5.47
C PHE A 188 12.26 -11.97 5.14
N VAL A 189 11.70 -11.55 4.00
CA VAL A 189 11.62 -10.13 3.65
C VAL A 189 10.84 -9.37 4.72
N LEU A 190 9.64 -9.83 5.07
CA LEU A 190 8.80 -9.21 6.09
C LEU A 190 9.44 -9.22 7.49
N ALA A 191 10.23 -10.24 7.83
CA ALA A 191 10.93 -10.29 9.11
C ALA A 191 12.12 -9.31 9.16
N THR A 192 12.79 -9.06 8.04
CA THR A 192 13.86 -8.05 7.96
C THR A 192 13.34 -6.63 7.80
N HIS A 193 12.11 -6.44 7.31
CA HIS A 193 11.51 -5.14 7.07
C HIS A 193 10.88 -4.56 8.35
N ARG A 194 11.19 -3.31 8.74
CA ARG A 194 10.41 -2.64 9.80
C ARG A 194 9.03 -2.33 9.29
N ARG A 195 8.05 -2.63 10.12
CA ARG A 195 6.71 -2.06 10.00
C ARG A 195 6.71 -0.67 10.64
N GLY A 196 6.21 0.33 9.92
CA GLY A 196 6.09 1.70 10.45
C GLY A 196 7.29 2.58 10.14
N VAL A 197 7.08 3.42 9.13
CA VAL A 197 7.76 4.69 8.83
C VAL A 197 9.26 4.58 8.60
N LEU A 198 9.55 4.51 7.32
CA LEU A 198 10.68 5.18 6.68
C LEU A 198 11.04 6.49 7.39
N ARG A 199 12.19 6.54 8.06
CA ARG A 199 12.74 7.85 8.43
C ARG A 199 13.17 8.54 7.14
N VAL A 200 12.45 9.59 6.74
CA VAL A 200 12.99 10.57 5.79
C VAL A 200 14.05 11.34 6.56
N GLN A 201 15.33 11.08 6.28
CA GLN A 201 16.42 11.87 6.82
C GLN A 201 17.27 12.36 5.65
N ALA A 202 17.33 13.69 5.46
CA ALA A 202 18.06 14.33 4.35
C ALA A 202 17.65 13.84 2.94
N GLY A 203 16.36 13.52 2.73
CA GLY A 203 15.86 13.02 1.45
C GLY A 203 16.07 11.53 1.23
N GLU A 204 16.69 10.81 2.16
CA GLU A 204 16.76 9.34 2.13
C GLU A 204 15.64 8.73 3.00
N LEU A 205 14.84 7.85 2.42
CA LEU A 205 13.93 7.00 3.19
C LEU A 205 14.73 5.79 3.74
N ARG A 206 14.93 5.73 5.06
CA ARG A 206 15.64 4.62 5.71
C ARG A 206 14.67 3.60 6.33
N PHE A 207 14.80 2.35 5.90
CA PHE A 207 14.19 1.18 6.56
C PHE A 207 15.10 0.75 7.70
N ALA A 208 14.65 0.87 8.94
CA ALA A 208 15.39 0.31 10.07
C ALA A 208 15.02 -1.18 10.20
N PRO A 209 15.87 -2.16 9.89
CA PRO A 209 15.46 -3.56 9.89
C PRO A 209 14.83 -3.97 11.22
N GLN A 210 13.75 -4.76 11.18
CA GLN A 210 13.13 -5.26 12.42
C GLN A 210 14.01 -6.31 13.08
N LEU A 211 14.56 -7.22 12.26
CA LEU A 211 15.50 -8.24 12.66
C LEU A 211 16.69 -8.25 11.70
N SER A 212 17.89 -8.40 12.23
CA SER A 212 19.08 -8.75 11.46
C SER A 212 18.92 -10.12 10.80
N ARG A 213 19.71 -10.40 9.74
CA ARG A 213 19.68 -11.71 9.08
C ARG A 213 19.98 -12.87 10.04
N THR A 214 20.83 -12.62 11.04
CA THR A 214 21.15 -13.59 12.10
C THR A 214 19.94 -13.86 12.98
N GLU A 215 19.23 -12.82 13.44
CA GLU A 215 18.01 -13.00 14.24
C GLU A 215 16.90 -13.68 13.44
N VAL A 216 16.77 -13.38 12.14
CA VAL A 216 15.86 -14.11 11.24
C VAL A 216 16.26 -15.59 11.15
N ALA A 217 17.54 -15.88 10.94
CA ALA A 217 18.04 -17.26 10.88
C ALA A 217 17.70 -18.04 12.16
N THR A 218 17.96 -17.44 13.34
CA THR A 218 17.61 -18.01 14.65
C THR A 218 16.09 -18.21 14.78
N ARG A 219 15.29 -17.19 14.48
CA ARG A 219 13.82 -17.24 14.59
C ARG A 219 13.21 -18.36 13.78
N PHE A 220 13.75 -18.63 12.60
CA PHE A 220 13.21 -19.60 11.66
C PHE A 220 13.94 -20.95 11.68
N GLY A 221 14.91 -21.15 12.57
CA GLY A 221 15.66 -22.41 12.70
C GLY A 221 16.46 -22.80 11.45
N VAL A 222 16.97 -21.81 10.71
CA VAL A 222 17.73 -22.03 9.46
C VAL A 222 19.12 -21.43 9.55
N GLY A 223 20.04 -21.85 8.67
CA GLY A 223 21.35 -21.23 8.55
C GLY A 223 21.31 -19.81 7.95
N LEU A 224 22.23 -18.94 8.38
CA LEU A 224 22.42 -17.60 7.80
C LEU A 224 22.62 -17.61 6.27
N PRO A 225 23.34 -18.58 5.65
CA PRO A 225 23.43 -18.68 4.20
C PRO A 225 22.08 -18.87 3.52
N THR A 226 21.16 -19.63 4.13
CA THR A 226 19.79 -19.84 3.62
C THR A 226 19.01 -18.53 3.58
N VAL A 227 19.04 -17.76 4.68
CA VAL A 227 18.39 -16.45 4.73
C VAL A 227 18.99 -15.51 3.69
N SER A 228 20.32 -15.44 3.60
CA SER A 228 21.01 -14.54 2.67
C SER A 228 20.72 -14.87 1.21
N LYS A 229 20.77 -16.16 0.83
CA LYS A 229 20.43 -16.62 -0.52
C LYS A 229 18.98 -16.34 -0.85
N SER A 230 18.06 -16.61 0.08
CA SER A 230 16.63 -16.36 -0.11
C SER A 230 16.32 -14.87 -0.30
N LEU A 231 16.91 -13.98 0.51
CA LEU A 231 16.74 -12.52 0.35
C LEU A 231 17.36 -11.99 -0.95
N ALA A 232 18.50 -12.55 -1.38
CA ALA A 232 19.11 -12.20 -2.65
C ALA A 232 18.23 -12.62 -3.84
N SER A 233 17.71 -13.84 -3.84
CA SER A 233 16.77 -14.33 -4.87
C SER A 233 15.45 -13.56 -4.89
N ALA A 234 14.98 -13.10 -3.72
CA ALA A 234 13.82 -12.22 -3.62
C ALA A 234 14.12 -10.76 -4.06
N GLN A 235 15.36 -10.44 -4.42
CA GLN A 235 15.78 -9.06 -4.72
C GLN A 235 15.44 -8.08 -3.58
N ALA A 236 15.51 -8.52 -2.33
CA ALA A 236 15.10 -7.73 -1.17
C ALA A 236 15.89 -6.40 -1.02
N HIS A 237 17.07 -6.31 -1.62
CA HIS A 237 17.89 -5.09 -1.67
C HIS A 237 17.29 -3.99 -2.55
N ALA A 238 16.44 -4.34 -3.54
CA ALA A 238 15.77 -3.38 -4.41
C ALA A 238 14.51 -2.76 -3.77
N LEU A 239 13.92 -3.46 -2.79
CA LEU A 239 12.68 -3.05 -2.13
C LEU A 239 12.75 -1.61 -1.60
N PRO A 240 13.81 -1.17 -0.90
CA PRO A 240 13.90 0.21 -0.46
C PRO A 240 13.81 1.26 -1.57
N GLY A 241 14.48 1.03 -2.70
CA GLY A 241 14.49 1.95 -3.83
C GLY A 241 13.13 2.03 -4.52
N VAL A 242 12.47 0.88 -4.71
CA VAL A 242 11.13 0.81 -5.31
C VAL A 242 10.09 1.50 -4.43
N MET A 243 10.12 1.24 -3.12
CA MET A 243 9.24 1.89 -2.15
C MET A 243 9.48 3.41 -2.10
N TYR A 244 10.75 3.83 -2.17
CA TYR A 244 11.11 5.24 -2.26
C TYR A 244 10.55 5.89 -3.52
N ALA A 245 10.72 5.25 -4.69
CA ALA A 245 10.23 5.78 -5.96
C ALA A 245 8.71 5.97 -5.94
N ALA A 246 7.95 4.98 -5.44
CA ALA A 246 6.49 5.10 -5.29
C ALA A 246 6.09 6.23 -4.34
N ALA A 247 6.73 6.30 -3.17
CA ALA A 247 6.45 7.35 -2.18
C ALA A 247 6.79 8.75 -2.71
N TRP A 248 7.94 8.89 -3.37
CA TRP A 248 8.40 10.15 -3.96
C TRP A 248 7.50 10.61 -5.10
N GLN A 249 7.07 9.70 -5.98
CA GLN A 249 6.17 10.00 -7.08
C GLN A 249 4.82 10.50 -6.55
N LEU A 250 4.25 9.81 -5.56
CA LEU A 250 3.00 10.23 -4.92
C LEU A 250 3.15 11.62 -4.26
N ALA A 251 4.22 11.83 -3.49
CA ALA A 251 4.48 13.12 -2.84
C ALA A 251 4.61 14.26 -3.86
N SER A 252 5.33 14.02 -4.96
CA SER A 252 5.56 14.99 -6.03
C SER A 252 4.31 15.30 -6.85
N ILE A 253 3.40 14.33 -6.98
CA ILE A 253 2.10 14.55 -7.60
C ILE A 253 1.21 15.39 -6.68
N ILE A 254 1.10 15.02 -5.40
CA ILE A 254 0.30 15.77 -4.43
C ILE A 254 0.75 17.23 -4.36
N GLU A 255 2.07 17.47 -4.34
CA GLU A 255 2.65 18.82 -4.31
C GLU A 255 2.26 19.67 -5.52
N ARG A 256 2.11 19.06 -6.71
CA ARG A 256 1.83 19.77 -7.97
C ARG A 256 0.34 19.97 -8.26
N THR A 257 -0.50 19.02 -7.84
CA THR A 257 -1.89 18.97 -8.33
C THR A 257 -2.92 19.29 -7.26
N VAL A 258 -2.58 19.12 -5.99
CA VAL A 258 -3.51 19.40 -4.88
C VAL A 258 -3.25 20.76 -4.23
N ARG A 259 -2.05 21.34 -4.43
CA ARG A 259 -1.72 22.73 -4.08
C ARG A 259 -1.74 23.60 -5.34
N PRO A 260 -2.80 24.39 -5.59
CA PRO A 260 -2.69 25.58 -6.43
C PRO A 260 -1.89 26.68 -5.74
#